data_AF-A0A8X6U8B5-F1
#
_entry.id   AF-A0A8X6U8B5-F1
#
_cell.length_a   1.000
_cell.length_b   1.000
_cell.length_c   1.000
_cell.angle_alpha   90.00
_cell.angle_beta   90.00
_cell.angle_gamma   90.00
#
_symmetry.space_group_name_H-M   'P 1'
#
loop_
_entity.id
_entity.type
_entity.pdbx_description
1 polymer ?
#
loop_
_entity_poly.entity_id
_entity_poly.type
_entity_poly.pdbx_seq_one_letter_code
_entity_poly.pdbx_strand_id
1 'polypeptide(L)'
;MEDLIKRRSPIRANFTKCFNVLLTAFNEENLNREDIEIKLCSLERISRDLAECDDSIRNALVDAKSEEYDKIEEYREKLDIARIRVKAYIEKLYPISESKVSIIAEKTKLKLPKIELNKFGETPPDTITRRVILSYANRYSKTNTIGFTCPVSLQPKILLQDSWRSKLSWDSEVSTDMKKTFLKWIEDIKILHLVKIPRIFLIGDVSSVSFYVFCDASEPPLVEAVVGGRASLPCNVTLEDNEATLILWYRSDLPNPIYTLDVRKNPLRNAEHFRSVEIESRANFDVATHPPALLLNDVTTDDEDDYRCRVDLRRSRTLILHSRLRVIGEFNFL
;
A
#
# COMPACT_ATOMS: atom_id res chain seq x y z
N MET A 1 2.22 20.13 34.85
CA MET A 1 3.18 20.65 33.84
C MET A 1 4.61 20.57 34.36
N GLU A 2 4.93 21.13 35.53
CA GLU A 2 6.27 21.04 36.14
C GLU A 2 6.77 19.60 36.34
N ASP A 3 5.92 18.67 36.73
CA ASP A 3 6.31 17.26 36.91
C ASP A 3 6.67 16.56 35.60
N LEU A 4 6.00 16.92 34.49
CA LEU A 4 6.31 16.40 33.16
C LEU A 4 7.64 16.97 32.65
N ILE A 5 7.92 18.24 32.93
CA ILE A 5 9.20 18.89 32.60
C ILE A 5 10.35 18.27 33.43
N LYS A 6 10.11 18.01 34.72
CA LYS A 6 11.06 17.30 35.61
C LYS A 6 11.36 15.88 35.10
N ARG A 7 10.38 15.18 34.56
CA ARG A 7 10.55 13.85 33.96
C ARG A 7 11.30 13.87 32.62
N ARG A 8 11.12 14.93 31.81
CA ARG A 8 11.76 15.11 30.49
C ARG A 8 13.25 15.45 30.57
N SER A 9 13.64 16.29 31.52
CA SER A 9 15.03 16.75 31.69
C SER A 9 16.09 15.63 31.75
N PRO A 10 15.94 14.56 32.58
CA PRO A 10 16.93 13.47 32.64
C PRO A 10 16.99 12.67 31.33
N ILE A 11 15.87 12.52 30.61
CA ILE A 11 15.82 11.80 29.32
C ILE A 11 16.59 12.60 28.26
N ARG A 12 16.44 13.93 28.23
CA ARG A 12 17.22 14.82 27.33
C ARG A 12 18.71 14.78 27.62
N ALA A 13 19.09 14.77 28.89
CA ALA A 13 20.50 14.63 29.29
C ALA A 13 21.08 13.27 28.84
N ASN A 14 20.31 12.20 29.01
CA ASN A 14 20.70 10.86 28.56
C ASN A 14 20.83 10.78 27.03
N PHE A 15 19.85 11.33 26.30
CA PHE A 15 19.91 11.40 24.83
C PHE A 15 21.17 12.13 24.37
N THR A 16 21.43 13.32 24.93
CA THR A 16 22.59 14.15 24.55
C THR A 16 23.91 13.41 24.80
N LYS A 17 24.00 12.71 25.93
CA LYS A 17 25.16 11.86 26.25
C LYS A 17 25.34 10.74 25.23
N CYS A 18 24.29 9.96 24.94
CA CYS A 18 24.34 8.87 23.98
C CYS A 18 24.63 9.35 22.55
N PHE A 19 24.05 10.48 22.14
CA PHE A 19 24.28 11.09 20.84
C PHE A 19 25.75 11.50 20.68
N ASN A 20 26.32 12.17 21.68
CA ASN A 20 27.73 12.56 21.64
C ASN A 20 28.66 11.34 21.63
N VAL A 21 28.36 10.29 22.40
CA VAL A 21 29.12 9.02 22.38
C VAL A 21 29.08 8.38 20.98
N LEU A 22 27.94 8.40 20.31
CA LEU A 22 27.82 7.91 18.94
C LEU A 22 28.63 8.78 17.96
N LEU A 23 28.59 10.10 18.12
CA LEU A 23 29.37 11.02 17.28
C LEU A 23 30.87 10.89 17.46
N THR A 24 31.35 10.68 18.70
CA THR A 24 32.78 10.48 18.97
C THR A 24 33.27 9.15 18.44
N ALA A 25 32.43 8.11 18.43
CA ALA A 25 32.79 6.80 17.89
C ALA A 25 33.17 6.89 16.40
N PHE A 26 32.56 7.79 15.62
CA PHE A 26 32.93 8.02 14.22
C PHE A 26 34.36 8.55 14.01
N ASN A 27 35.02 9.05 15.04
CA ASN A 27 36.40 9.53 14.97
C ASN A 27 37.43 8.46 15.41
N GLU A 28 36.98 7.28 15.84
CA GLU A 28 37.87 6.19 16.25
C GLU A 28 38.41 5.43 15.02
N GLU A 29 39.70 5.07 15.03
CA GLU A 29 40.36 4.41 13.89
C GLU A 29 39.85 2.99 13.60
N ASN A 30 39.36 2.29 14.63
CA ASN A 30 38.89 0.90 14.56
C ASN A 30 37.41 0.78 14.93
N LEU A 31 36.58 1.51 14.20
CA LEU A 31 35.16 1.56 14.46
C LEU A 31 34.47 0.28 13.95
N ASN A 32 33.84 -0.46 14.84
CA ASN A 32 33.13 -1.70 14.51
C ASN A 32 31.66 -1.40 14.16
N ARG A 33 31.15 -2.09 13.13
CA ARG A 33 29.77 -1.94 12.66
C ARG A 33 28.75 -2.25 13.76
N GLU A 34 28.91 -3.39 14.43
CA GLU A 34 27.97 -3.83 15.47
C GLU A 34 27.91 -2.82 16.62
N ASP A 35 29.06 -2.24 16.98
CA ASP A 35 29.14 -1.24 18.05
C ASP A 35 28.41 0.06 17.70
N ILE A 36 28.48 0.52 16.45
CA ILE A 36 27.72 1.71 16.00
C ILE A 36 26.22 1.41 15.95
N GLU A 37 25.83 0.25 15.41
CA GLU A 37 24.42 -0.15 15.30
C GLU A 37 23.78 -0.29 16.69
N ILE A 38 24.50 -0.87 17.67
CA ILE A 38 24.06 -0.96 19.07
C ILE A 38 23.93 0.43 19.71
N LYS A 39 24.87 1.34 19.45
CA LYS A 39 24.82 2.72 19.94
C LYS A 39 23.65 3.49 19.33
N LEU A 40 23.36 3.31 18.04
CA LEU A 40 22.19 3.90 17.37
C LEU A 40 20.89 3.35 17.95
N CYS A 41 20.77 2.02 18.09
CA CYS A 41 19.58 1.38 18.67
C CYS A 41 19.31 1.87 20.10
N SER A 42 20.38 2.05 20.90
CA SER A 42 20.29 2.63 22.24
C SER A 42 19.76 4.06 22.23
N LEU A 43 20.24 4.89 21.29
CA LEU A 43 19.79 6.27 21.11
C LEU A 43 18.33 6.35 20.64
N GLU A 44 17.90 5.47 19.72
CA GLU A 44 16.53 5.39 19.22
C GLU A 44 15.54 4.98 20.31
N ARG A 45 15.96 4.10 21.23
CA ARG A 45 15.14 3.75 22.41
C ARG A 45 14.90 4.97 23.30
N ILE A 46 15.97 5.71 23.63
CA ILE A 46 15.84 6.94 24.45
C ILE A 46 14.99 7.99 23.73
N SER A 47 15.08 8.07 22.40
CA SER A 47 14.25 8.97 21.61
C SER A 47 12.75 8.64 21.66
N ARG A 48 12.39 7.36 21.74
CA ARG A 48 10.99 6.94 21.93
C ARG A 48 10.46 7.37 23.29
N ASP A 49 11.24 7.13 24.35
CA ASP A 49 10.88 7.55 25.70
C ASP A 49 10.73 9.08 25.80
N LEU A 50 11.55 9.83 25.06
CA LEU A 50 11.46 11.29 24.95
C LEU A 50 10.19 11.73 24.20
N ALA A 51 9.85 11.07 23.10
CA ALA A 51 8.66 11.38 22.31
C ALA A 51 7.36 11.15 23.09
N GLU A 52 7.28 10.09 23.91
CA GLU A 52 6.13 9.84 24.79
C GLU A 52 5.93 10.97 25.83
N CYS A 53 7.04 11.48 26.38
CA CYS A 53 7.01 12.62 27.29
C CYS A 53 6.61 13.91 26.55
N ASP A 54 7.13 14.13 25.35
CA ASP A 54 6.84 15.29 24.52
C ASP A 54 5.39 15.32 24.05
N ASP A 55 4.79 14.17 23.71
CA ASP A 55 3.37 14.06 23.36
C ASP A 55 2.47 14.32 24.58
N SER A 56 2.87 13.84 25.76
CA SER A 56 2.18 14.14 27.02
C SER A 56 2.23 15.63 27.36
N ILE A 57 3.34 16.32 27.06
CA ILE A 57 3.49 17.77 27.23
C ILE A 57 2.67 18.52 26.17
N ARG A 58 2.67 18.07 24.91
CA ARG A 58 1.90 18.67 23.81
C ARG A 58 0.41 18.64 24.08
N ASN A 59 -0.11 17.50 24.58
CA ASN A 59 -1.51 17.36 24.94
C ASN A 59 -1.91 18.20 26.15
N ALA A 60 -0.97 18.53 27.04
CA ALA A 60 -1.20 19.41 28.19
C ALA A 60 -1.06 20.91 27.82
N LEU A 61 -0.47 21.25 26.68
CA LEU A 61 -0.28 22.59 26.16
C LEU A 61 -1.29 22.87 25.03
N VAL A 62 -2.57 23.03 25.40
CA VAL A 62 -3.55 23.62 24.49
C VAL A 62 -3.19 25.12 24.34
N ASP A 63 -2.82 25.52 23.12
CA ASP A 63 -2.69 26.90 22.63
C ASP A 63 -1.48 27.78 23.04
N ALA A 64 -0.30 27.23 23.34
CA ALA A 64 0.91 28.05 23.47
C ALA A 64 2.04 27.61 22.51
N LYS A 65 2.39 28.46 21.52
CA LYS A 65 3.73 28.43 20.90
C LYS A 65 4.76 28.76 21.97
N SER A 66 5.38 27.73 22.52
CA SER A 66 6.35 27.79 23.59
C SER A 66 7.73 27.42 23.07
N GLU A 67 8.80 27.99 23.64
CA GLU A 67 10.21 27.57 23.45
C GLU A 67 10.41 26.05 23.61
N GLU A 68 9.47 25.37 24.26
CA GLU A 68 9.47 23.92 24.41
C GLU A 68 9.24 23.17 23.09
N TYR A 69 8.53 23.75 22.10
CA TYR A 69 8.36 23.15 20.78
C TYR A 69 9.67 23.16 19.97
N ASP A 70 10.41 24.27 19.99
CA ASP A 70 11.71 24.38 19.30
C ASP A 70 12.70 23.36 19.88
N LYS A 71 12.68 23.18 21.20
CA LYS A 71 13.44 22.15 21.90
C LYS A 71 12.96 20.71 21.62
N ILE A 72 11.78 20.47 21.06
CA ILE A 72 11.33 19.12 20.64
C ILE A 72 11.91 18.82 19.26
N GLU A 73 11.80 19.76 18.33
CA GLU A 73 12.28 19.60 16.96
C GLU A 73 13.79 19.39 16.90
N GLU A 74 14.55 20.10 17.76
CA GLU A 74 16.02 19.96 17.85
C GLU A 74 16.50 18.52 18.10
N TYR A 75 15.80 17.73 18.93
CA TYR A 75 16.22 16.34 19.22
C TYR A 75 15.83 15.37 18.11
N ARG A 76 14.74 15.67 17.38
CA ARG A 76 14.38 14.91 16.17
C ARG A 76 15.44 15.07 15.10
N GLU A 77 15.84 16.32 14.84
CA GLU A 77 16.93 16.63 13.89
C GLU A 77 18.23 15.93 14.27
N LYS A 78 18.59 15.92 15.57
CA LYS A 78 19.78 15.18 16.06
C LYS A 78 19.68 13.68 15.79
N LEU A 79 18.52 13.06 15.98
CA LEU A 79 18.34 11.64 15.69
C LEU A 79 18.50 11.35 14.19
N ASP A 80 17.95 12.20 13.32
CA ASP A 80 18.05 12.03 11.88
C ASP A 80 19.50 12.19 11.40
N ILE A 81 20.24 13.15 11.95
CA ILE A 81 21.69 13.28 11.71
C ILE A 81 22.44 12.01 12.10
N ALA A 82 22.14 11.44 13.27
CA ALA A 82 22.75 10.19 13.71
C ALA A 82 22.47 9.04 12.73
N ARG A 83 21.20 8.84 12.33
CA ARG A 83 20.80 7.79 11.37
C ARG A 83 21.52 7.92 10.04
N ILE A 84 21.57 9.12 9.48
CA ILE A 84 22.21 9.39 8.19
C ILE A 84 23.70 9.06 8.27
N ARG A 85 24.40 9.47 9.35
CA ARG A 85 25.83 9.21 9.51
C ARG A 85 26.13 7.71 9.66
N VAL A 86 25.34 7.00 10.47
CA VAL A 86 25.48 5.54 10.63
C VAL A 86 25.28 4.84 9.29
N LYS A 87 24.23 5.20 8.55
CA LYS A 87 23.95 4.65 7.23
C LYS A 87 25.09 4.89 6.25
N ALA A 88 25.57 6.13 6.15
CA ALA A 88 26.67 6.49 5.26
C ALA A 88 27.97 5.74 5.61
N TYR A 89 28.23 5.50 6.90
CA TYR A 89 29.38 4.71 7.34
C TYR A 89 29.27 3.24 6.93
N ILE A 90 28.10 2.62 7.12
CA ILE A 90 27.86 1.22 6.71
C ILE A 90 28.00 1.06 5.20
N GLU A 91 27.45 1.98 4.41
CA GLU A 91 27.58 1.98 2.94
C GLU A 91 29.05 2.13 2.48
N LYS A 92 29.88 2.84 3.25
CA LYS A 92 31.33 2.97 2.96
C LYS A 92 32.10 1.67 3.20
N LEU A 93 31.70 0.87 4.19
CA LEU A 93 32.35 -0.42 4.51
C LEU A 93 32.01 -1.50 3.48
N TYR A 94 30.82 -1.44 2.87
CA TYR A 94 30.36 -2.37 1.84
C TYR A 94 29.89 -1.59 0.60
N PRO A 95 30.82 -1.05 -0.21
CA PRO A 95 30.46 -0.47 -1.49
C PRO A 95 29.80 -1.56 -2.34
N ILE A 96 28.56 -1.30 -2.78
CA ILE A 96 27.77 -2.22 -3.58
C ILE A 96 28.56 -2.53 -4.87
N SER A 97 29.21 -3.69 -4.92
CA SER A 97 29.69 -4.24 -6.18
C SER A 97 28.46 -4.70 -6.95
N GLU A 98 28.36 -4.32 -8.23
CA GLU A 98 27.37 -4.85 -9.17
C GLU A 98 27.57 -6.36 -9.32
N SER A 99 27.07 -7.12 -8.37
CA SER A 99 27.04 -8.56 -8.42
C SER A 99 25.94 -8.95 -9.39
N LYS A 100 26.36 -9.43 -10.57
CA LYS A 100 25.48 -10.05 -11.58
C LYS A 100 24.71 -11.21 -10.93
N VAL A 101 23.50 -10.93 -10.45
CA VAL A 101 22.55 -11.96 -10.08
C VAL A 101 22.05 -12.60 -11.37
N SER A 102 22.41 -13.86 -11.57
CA SER A 102 21.81 -14.72 -12.61
C SER A 102 20.36 -15.00 -12.23
N ILE A 103 19.45 -14.18 -12.75
CA ILE A 103 18.02 -14.41 -12.64
C ILE A 103 17.69 -15.62 -13.53
N ILE A 104 17.34 -16.76 -12.93
CA ILE A 104 16.55 -17.79 -13.62
C ILE A 104 15.11 -17.25 -13.65
N ALA A 105 14.89 -16.24 -14.49
CA ALA A 105 13.58 -15.86 -14.94
C ALA A 105 13.47 -16.42 -16.34
N GLU A 106 12.47 -17.25 -16.59
CA GLU A 106 11.91 -17.33 -17.93
C GLU A 106 11.72 -15.89 -18.40
N LYS A 107 12.38 -15.55 -19.52
CA LYS A 107 12.51 -14.18 -20.04
C LYS A 107 11.15 -13.64 -20.48
N THR A 108 10.25 -13.34 -19.56
CA THR A 108 9.24 -12.33 -19.77
C THR A 108 9.90 -11.01 -19.40
N LYS A 109 10.23 -10.21 -20.42
CA LYS A 109 10.56 -8.79 -20.23
C LYS A 109 9.31 -8.11 -19.63
N LEU A 110 9.14 -8.20 -18.32
CA LEU A 110 8.15 -7.43 -17.58
C LEU A 110 8.63 -5.98 -17.57
N LYS A 111 8.22 -5.22 -18.60
CA LYS A 111 8.28 -3.77 -18.56
C LYS A 111 7.30 -3.35 -17.47
N LEU A 112 7.81 -2.87 -16.35
CA LEU A 112 6.99 -2.17 -15.37
C LEU A 112 6.23 -1.06 -16.11
N PRO A 113 4.91 -0.91 -15.88
CA PRO A 113 4.16 0.18 -16.44
C PRO A 113 4.85 1.48 -16.00
N LYS A 114 5.26 2.25 -17.01
CA LYS A 114 5.83 3.57 -16.80
C LYS A 114 4.71 4.39 -16.15
N ILE A 115 4.92 4.88 -14.93
CA ILE A 115 3.99 5.84 -14.33
C ILE A 115 4.16 7.13 -15.12
N GLU A 116 3.39 7.23 -16.20
CA GLU A 116 3.25 8.46 -16.95
C GLU A 116 2.17 9.26 -16.23
N LEU A 117 2.60 10.31 -15.53
CA LEU A 117 1.68 11.38 -15.18
C LEU A 117 1.12 11.90 -16.51
N ASN A 118 -0.19 11.75 -16.72
CA ASN A 118 -0.86 12.26 -17.91
C ASN A 118 -0.36 13.68 -18.19
N LYS A 119 0.10 13.96 -19.41
CA LYS A 119 0.61 15.28 -19.78
C LYS A 119 -0.47 16.32 -19.48
N PHE A 120 -0.24 17.12 -18.44
CA PHE A 120 -1.21 18.10 -17.94
C PHE A 120 -1.23 19.41 -18.75
N GLY A 121 -0.98 19.33 -20.05
CA GLY A 121 -0.64 20.46 -20.93
C GLY A 121 -1.81 21.26 -21.48
N GLU A 122 -3.01 21.23 -20.88
CA GLU A 122 -4.10 22.10 -21.30
C GLU A 122 -3.96 23.47 -20.64
N THR A 123 -3.70 24.50 -21.46
CA THR A 123 -3.73 25.89 -21.01
C THR A 123 -5.11 26.19 -20.44
N PRO A 124 -5.19 26.75 -19.21
CA PRO A 124 -6.47 27.07 -18.61
C PRO A 124 -7.20 28.12 -19.47
N PRO A 125 -8.54 28.06 -19.56
CA PRO A 125 -9.33 29.05 -20.30
C PRO A 125 -9.18 30.46 -19.72
N ASP A 126 -9.42 31.49 -20.54
CA ASP A 126 -9.27 32.90 -20.14
C ASP A 126 -10.18 33.29 -18.98
N THR A 127 -11.39 32.73 -18.94
CA THR A 127 -12.33 32.89 -17.82
C THR A 127 -12.22 31.70 -16.87
N ILE A 128 -11.82 31.96 -15.64
CA ILE A 128 -11.70 30.93 -14.61
C ILE A 128 -12.97 30.91 -13.77
N THR A 129 -13.67 29.77 -13.77
CA THR A 129 -14.87 29.53 -12.98
C THR A 129 -14.62 28.47 -11.91
N ARG A 130 -15.56 28.33 -10.96
CA ARG A 130 -15.49 27.26 -9.94
C ARG A 130 -15.44 25.87 -10.60
N ARG A 131 -16.17 25.68 -11.70
CA ARG A 131 -16.16 24.43 -12.48
C ARG A 131 -14.77 24.11 -13.03
N VAL A 132 -14.06 25.11 -13.54
CA VAL A 132 -12.68 24.95 -14.03
C VAL A 132 -11.76 24.53 -12.89
N ILE A 133 -11.80 25.22 -11.75
CA ILE A 133 -10.97 24.88 -10.59
C ILE A 133 -11.22 23.43 -10.12
N LEU A 134 -12.48 23.03 -10.01
CA LEU A 134 -12.87 21.66 -9.62
C LEU A 134 -12.37 20.62 -10.62
N SER A 135 -12.51 20.88 -11.93
CA SER A 135 -12.05 19.97 -12.99
C SER A 135 -10.55 19.69 -12.86
N TYR A 136 -9.74 20.75 -12.74
CA TYR A 136 -8.31 20.61 -12.55
C TYR A 136 -7.99 19.93 -11.21
N ALA A 137 -8.60 20.34 -10.09
CA ALA A 137 -8.39 19.73 -8.77
C ALA A 137 -8.62 18.20 -8.77
N ASN A 138 -9.72 17.75 -9.38
CA ASN A 138 -10.06 16.33 -9.48
C ASN A 138 -9.09 15.58 -10.40
N ARG A 139 -8.69 16.19 -11.52
CA ARG A 139 -7.75 15.58 -12.47
C ARG A 139 -6.40 15.27 -11.83
N TYR A 140 -5.81 16.19 -11.05
CA TYR A 140 -4.54 15.93 -10.35
C TYR A 140 -4.70 15.08 -9.08
N SER A 141 -5.85 15.14 -8.42
CA SER A 141 -6.13 14.25 -7.28
C SER A 141 -6.27 12.79 -7.72
N LYS A 142 -6.78 12.52 -8.93
CA LYS A 142 -6.93 11.17 -9.48
C LYS A 142 -5.61 10.49 -9.80
N THR A 143 -4.54 11.25 -10.08
CA THR A 143 -3.21 10.69 -10.32
C THR A 143 -2.44 10.36 -9.04
N ASN A 144 -3.05 10.58 -7.87
CA ASN A 144 -2.40 10.37 -6.57
C ASN A 144 -2.56 8.92 -6.05
N THR A 145 -2.15 7.92 -6.82
CA THR A 145 -2.30 6.51 -6.41
C THR A 145 -1.46 6.14 -5.17
N ILE A 146 -0.38 6.90 -4.90
CA ILE A 146 0.62 6.58 -3.86
C ILE A 146 0.75 7.73 -2.83
N GLY A 147 -0.14 8.72 -2.85
CA GLY A 147 -0.11 9.84 -1.88
C GLY A 147 0.92 10.95 -2.16
N PHE A 148 1.91 10.74 -3.03
CA PHE A 148 3.01 11.70 -3.23
C PHE A 148 2.58 13.06 -3.84
N THR A 149 1.47 13.12 -4.58
CA THR A 149 0.94 14.40 -5.10
C THR A 149 -0.03 15.08 -4.13
N CYS A 150 -0.16 14.58 -2.90
CA CYS A 150 -1.05 15.16 -1.89
C CYS A 150 -0.75 16.65 -1.61
N PRO A 151 0.52 17.09 -1.43
CA PRO A 151 0.82 18.50 -1.13
C PRO A 151 0.36 19.48 -2.22
N VAL A 152 0.52 19.09 -3.48
CA VAL A 152 0.11 19.90 -4.64
C VAL A 152 -1.39 19.84 -4.89
N SER A 153 -2.08 18.78 -4.46
CA SER A 153 -3.54 18.63 -4.60
C SER A 153 -4.34 19.44 -3.56
N LEU A 154 -3.69 19.95 -2.50
CA LEU A 154 -4.34 20.65 -1.40
C LEU A 154 -4.74 22.08 -1.77
N GLN A 155 -3.83 22.84 -2.39
CA GLN A 155 -4.09 24.23 -2.80
C GLN A 155 -5.37 24.43 -3.64
N PRO A 156 -5.64 23.64 -4.70
CA PRO A 156 -6.86 23.81 -5.49
C PRO A 156 -8.11 23.42 -4.69
N LYS A 157 -8.00 22.54 -3.68
CA LYS A 157 -9.12 22.19 -2.79
C LYS A 157 -9.42 23.32 -1.80
N ILE A 158 -8.40 24.00 -1.29
CA ILE A 158 -8.57 25.21 -0.46
C ILE A 158 -9.20 26.33 -1.31
N LEU A 159 -8.67 26.59 -2.50
CA LEU A 159 -9.27 27.55 -3.45
C LEU A 159 -10.72 27.20 -3.77
N LEU A 160 -11.01 25.91 -3.97
CA LEU A 160 -12.36 25.45 -4.16
C LEU A 160 -13.20 25.83 -2.93
N GLN A 161 -12.81 25.45 -1.71
CA GLN A 161 -13.49 25.80 -0.45
C GLN A 161 -13.74 27.32 -0.30
N ASP A 162 -12.74 28.16 -0.57
CA ASP A 162 -12.88 29.61 -0.52
C ASP A 162 -13.91 30.11 -1.53
N SER A 163 -14.00 29.46 -2.69
CA SER A 163 -14.99 29.83 -3.70
C SER A 163 -16.42 29.52 -3.22
N TRP A 164 -16.63 28.51 -2.37
CA TRP A 164 -17.96 28.25 -1.79
C TRP A 164 -18.37 29.34 -0.82
N ARG A 165 -17.40 29.92 -0.08
CA ARG A 165 -17.63 31.01 0.87
C ARG A 165 -18.04 32.31 0.18
N SER A 166 -17.63 32.53 -1.07
CA SER A 166 -17.97 33.74 -1.84
C SER A 166 -19.36 33.74 -2.49
N LYS A 167 -20.20 32.72 -2.26
CA LYS A 167 -21.58 32.59 -2.79
C LYS A 167 -21.74 32.75 -4.31
N LEU A 168 -20.65 32.61 -5.09
CA LEU A 168 -20.69 32.69 -6.55
C LEU A 168 -21.39 31.48 -7.18
N SER A 169 -21.93 31.64 -8.40
CA SER A 169 -22.43 30.51 -9.20
C SER A 169 -21.28 29.68 -9.78
N TRP A 170 -21.56 28.44 -10.19
CA TRP A 170 -20.57 27.50 -10.72
C TRP A 170 -19.82 28.00 -11.97
N ASP A 171 -20.51 28.79 -12.77
CA ASP A 171 -20.05 29.28 -14.08
C ASP A 171 -19.77 30.80 -14.07
N SER A 172 -19.85 31.43 -12.89
CA SER A 172 -19.41 32.81 -12.70
C SER A 172 -17.88 32.88 -12.59
N GLU A 173 -17.30 33.97 -13.10
CA GLU A 173 -15.86 34.21 -12.96
C GLU A 173 -15.49 34.39 -11.48
N VAL A 174 -14.40 33.76 -11.06
CA VAL A 174 -13.87 33.89 -9.70
C VAL A 174 -13.19 35.25 -9.51
N SER A 175 -12.98 35.66 -8.26
CA SER A 175 -12.28 36.92 -7.99
C SER A 175 -10.86 36.91 -8.56
N THR A 176 -10.34 38.10 -8.86
CA THR A 176 -9.00 38.32 -9.41
C THR A 176 -7.90 37.65 -8.58
N ASP A 177 -8.03 37.66 -7.25
CA ASP A 177 -7.08 37.02 -6.33
C ASP A 177 -7.11 35.49 -6.42
N MET A 178 -8.30 34.90 -6.54
CA MET A 178 -8.44 33.45 -6.72
C MET A 178 -7.91 33.02 -8.08
N LYS A 179 -8.19 33.78 -9.13
CA LYS A 179 -7.67 33.55 -10.49
C LYS A 179 -6.14 33.56 -10.49
N LYS A 180 -5.53 34.58 -9.87
CA LYS A 180 -4.08 34.70 -9.75
C LYS A 180 -3.46 33.51 -9.01
N THR A 181 -4.08 33.10 -7.90
CA THR A 181 -3.60 31.98 -7.07
C THR A 181 -3.72 30.65 -7.83
N PHE A 182 -4.81 30.43 -8.55
CA PHE A 182 -5.02 29.25 -9.39
C PHE A 182 -4.01 29.17 -10.54
N LEU A 183 -3.78 30.27 -11.26
CA LEU A 183 -2.81 30.33 -12.36
C LEU A 183 -1.37 30.08 -11.87
N LYS A 184 -1.01 30.64 -10.71
CA LYS A 184 0.28 30.35 -10.08
C LYS A 184 0.42 28.85 -9.78
N TRP A 185 -0.60 28.24 -9.20
CA TRP A 185 -0.58 26.81 -8.90
C TRP A 185 -0.45 25.94 -10.17
N ILE A 186 -1.09 26.32 -11.28
CA ILE A 186 -0.93 25.63 -12.58
C ILE A 186 0.53 25.67 -13.06
N GLU A 187 1.22 26.80 -12.93
CA GLU A 187 2.65 26.90 -13.26
C GLU A 187 3.51 26.06 -12.32
N ASP A 188 3.29 26.16 -11.01
CA ASP A 188 4.06 25.43 -9.99
C ASP A 188 3.91 23.90 -10.16
N ILE A 189 2.73 23.43 -10.53
CA ILE A 189 2.47 22.01 -10.79
C ILE A 189 3.30 21.46 -11.93
N LYS A 190 3.65 22.28 -12.94
CA LYS A 190 4.47 21.80 -14.04
C LYS A 190 5.76 21.21 -13.48
N ILE A 191 6.35 21.78 -12.44
CA ILE A 191 7.61 21.32 -11.80
C ILE A 191 7.55 19.85 -11.35
N LEU A 192 6.37 19.26 -11.11
CA LEU A 192 6.23 17.85 -10.75
C LEU A 192 6.87 16.88 -11.75
N HIS A 193 6.98 17.24 -13.03
CA HIS A 193 7.67 16.41 -14.02
C HIS A 193 9.16 16.20 -13.73
N LEU A 194 9.76 17.08 -12.92
CA LEU A 194 11.17 17.00 -12.51
C LEU A 194 11.37 16.10 -11.28
N VAL A 195 10.31 15.79 -10.53
CA VAL A 195 10.39 14.98 -9.32
C VAL A 195 10.58 13.51 -9.71
N LYS A 196 11.76 12.97 -9.40
CA LYS A 196 12.07 11.54 -9.53
C LYS A 196 12.01 10.89 -8.16
N ILE A 197 11.19 9.84 -8.01
CA ILE A 197 11.10 9.06 -6.78
C ILE A 197 12.00 7.82 -6.95
N PRO A 198 13.14 7.73 -6.26
CA PRO A 198 13.98 6.53 -6.29
C PRO A 198 13.21 5.37 -5.65
N ARG A 199 13.02 4.27 -6.39
CA ARG A 199 12.37 3.05 -5.91
C ARG A 199 13.45 2.07 -5.44
N ILE A 200 13.88 2.21 -4.19
CA ILE A 200 14.80 1.26 -3.57
C ILE A 200 13.96 0.10 -3.03
N PHE A 201 14.11 -1.09 -3.63
CA PHE A 201 13.32 -2.27 -3.29
C PHE A 201 14.01 -3.23 -2.32
N LEU A 202 15.33 -3.18 -2.20
CA LEU A 202 16.12 -4.10 -1.39
C LEU A 202 17.08 -3.34 -0.50
N ILE A 203 17.03 -3.65 0.79
CA ILE A 203 17.94 -3.15 1.81
C ILE A 203 18.60 -4.40 2.44
N GLY A 204 19.88 -4.63 2.15
CA GLY A 204 20.69 -5.72 2.73
C GLY A 204 20.85 -6.97 1.87
N ASP A 205 21.67 -7.91 2.36
CA ASP A 205 21.86 -9.24 1.77
C ASP A 205 20.67 -10.14 2.09
N VAL A 206 19.83 -10.39 1.08
CA VAL A 206 18.64 -11.25 1.22
C VAL A 206 18.88 -12.54 0.44
N SER A 207 18.79 -13.68 1.13
CA SER A 207 19.03 -15.02 0.56
C SER A 207 17.98 -15.39 -0.51
N SER A 208 16.77 -14.85 -0.40
CA SER A 208 15.67 -15.06 -1.33
C SER A 208 14.64 -13.95 -1.19
N VAL A 209 14.20 -13.36 -2.30
CA VAL A 209 13.20 -12.28 -2.34
C VAL A 209 11.98 -12.78 -3.09
N SER A 210 10.81 -12.70 -2.46
CA SER A 210 9.53 -12.95 -3.12
C SER A 210 8.79 -11.63 -3.31
N PHE A 211 8.42 -11.31 -4.55
CA PHE A 211 7.63 -10.12 -4.87
C PHE A 211 6.14 -10.43 -4.80
N TYR A 212 5.43 -9.75 -3.91
CA TYR A 212 3.98 -9.72 -3.91
C TYR A 212 3.53 -8.47 -4.64
N VAL A 213 3.19 -8.63 -5.93
CA VAL A 213 2.68 -7.53 -6.75
C VAL A 213 1.18 -7.44 -6.52
N PHE A 214 0.76 -6.40 -5.81
CA PHE A 214 -0.64 -6.01 -5.76
C PHE A 214 -0.93 -5.14 -7.00
N CYS A 215 -1.31 -5.79 -8.10
CA CYS A 215 -1.92 -5.09 -9.24
C CYS A 215 -3.29 -4.54 -8.80
N ASP A 216 -3.80 -3.56 -9.54
CA ASP A 216 -5.18 -3.14 -9.35
C ASP A 216 -6.08 -4.39 -9.46
N ALA A 217 -6.80 -4.70 -8.38
CA ALA A 217 -7.74 -5.80 -8.32
C ALA A 217 -9.00 -5.52 -9.17
N SER A 218 -8.85 -4.85 -10.31
CA SER A 218 -9.94 -4.55 -11.23
C SER A 218 -10.32 -5.78 -12.04
N GLU A 219 -9.35 -6.64 -12.35
CA GLU A 219 -9.58 -7.91 -13.04
C GLU A 219 -9.50 -9.09 -12.07
N PRO A 220 -10.46 -10.03 -12.13
CA PRO A 220 -10.41 -11.24 -11.33
C PRO A 220 -9.19 -12.09 -11.72
N PRO A 221 -8.58 -12.84 -10.78
CA PRO A 221 -7.51 -13.79 -11.07
C PRO A 221 -7.88 -14.72 -12.23
N LEU A 222 -7.01 -14.78 -13.24
CA LEU A 222 -7.12 -15.70 -14.36
C LEU A 222 -6.53 -17.06 -13.96
N VAL A 223 -7.32 -18.11 -14.13
CA VAL A 223 -6.93 -19.51 -13.96
C VAL A 223 -6.98 -20.17 -15.34
N GLU A 224 -5.90 -20.82 -15.75
CA GLU A 224 -5.83 -21.54 -17.01
C GLU A 224 -5.82 -23.05 -16.75
N ALA A 225 -6.63 -23.80 -17.49
CA ALA A 225 -6.67 -25.25 -17.43
C ALA A 225 -6.73 -25.85 -18.84
N VAL A 226 -6.11 -27.01 -19.03
CA VAL A 226 -6.17 -27.74 -20.31
C VAL A 226 -7.42 -28.62 -20.32
N VAL A 227 -8.04 -28.81 -21.49
CA VAL A 227 -9.16 -29.75 -21.67
C VAL A 227 -8.78 -31.16 -21.15
N GLY A 228 -9.68 -31.79 -20.40
CA GLY A 228 -9.46 -33.06 -19.70
C GLY A 228 -8.56 -32.97 -18.46
N GLY A 229 -8.03 -31.78 -18.17
CA GLY A 229 -7.20 -31.52 -16.99
C GLY A 229 -8.01 -31.18 -15.73
N ARG A 230 -7.33 -30.62 -14.75
CA ARG A 230 -7.91 -30.14 -13.49
C ARG A 230 -7.72 -28.63 -13.37
N ALA A 231 -8.79 -27.89 -13.11
CA ALA A 231 -8.76 -26.49 -12.72
C ALA A 231 -8.80 -26.37 -11.18
N SER A 232 -8.06 -25.39 -10.64
CA SER A 232 -8.08 -25.03 -9.22
C SER A 232 -8.47 -23.57 -9.09
N LEU A 233 -9.71 -23.30 -8.70
CA LEU A 233 -10.23 -21.95 -8.54
C LEU A 233 -10.03 -21.51 -7.08
N PRO A 234 -9.11 -20.55 -6.80
CA PRO A 234 -8.78 -20.19 -5.43
C PRO A 234 -9.91 -19.40 -4.77
N CYS A 235 -10.24 -19.74 -3.53
CA CYS A 235 -10.99 -18.91 -2.61
C CYS A 235 -10.04 -18.46 -1.52
N ASN A 236 -9.41 -17.29 -1.73
CA ASN A 236 -8.35 -16.74 -0.86
C ASN A 236 -8.91 -16.19 0.46
N VAL A 237 -9.44 -17.09 1.28
CA VAL A 237 -10.00 -16.82 2.61
C VAL A 237 -9.29 -17.68 3.64
N THR A 238 -8.98 -17.09 4.79
CA THR A 238 -8.54 -17.85 5.96
C THR A 238 -9.78 -18.46 6.60
N LEU A 239 -9.92 -19.79 6.51
CA LEU A 239 -11.06 -20.51 7.07
C LEU A 239 -10.65 -21.15 8.38
N GLU A 240 -10.94 -20.47 9.50
CA GLU A 240 -10.93 -21.12 10.81
C GLU A 240 -12.26 -21.88 11.02
N ASP A 241 -12.22 -23.03 11.71
CA ASP A 241 -13.37 -23.94 11.91
C ASP A 241 -14.62 -23.27 12.50
N ASN A 242 -14.47 -22.13 13.18
CA ASN A 242 -15.57 -21.41 13.83
C ASN A 242 -15.98 -20.12 13.12
N GLU A 243 -15.35 -19.75 12.00
CA GLU A 243 -15.57 -18.45 11.37
C GLU A 243 -16.53 -18.52 10.18
N ALA A 244 -16.43 -19.56 9.35
CA ALA A 244 -17.31 -19.73 8.19
C ALA A 244 -18.62 -20.45 8.53
N THR A 245 -19.70 -20.07 7.82
CA THR A 245 -21.01 -20.71 7.94
C THR A 245 -21.44 -21.40 6.66
N LEU A 246 -21.23 -20.75 5.52
CA LEU A 246 -21.72 -21.21 4.23
C LEU A 246 -20.77 -20.71 3.15
N ILE A 247 -20.31 -21.61 2.28
CA ILE A 247 -19.51 -21.26 1.10
C ILE A 247 -20.30 -21.68 -0.14
N LEU A 248 -20.45 -20.75 -1.07
CA LEU A 248 -21.23 -20.91 -2.29
C LEU A 248 -20.38 -20.53 -3.49
N TRP A 249 -20.36 -21.37 -4.51
CA TRP A 249 -19.77 -21.03 -5.80
C TRP A 249 -20.85 -20.82 -6.84
N TYR A 250 -20.67 -19.79 -7.66
CA TYR A 250 -21.52 -19.47 -8.80
C TYR A 250 -20.69 -19.45 -10.07
N ARG A 251 -21.34 -19.82 -11.18
CA ARG A 251 -20.88 -19.57 -12.55
C ARG A 251 -21.75 -18.46 -13.15
N SER A 252 -21.20 -17.61 -14.02
CA SER A 252 -21.88 -16.38 -14.44
C SER A 252 -23.07 -16.62 -15.38
N ASP A 253 -23.02 -17.69 -16.16
CA ASP A 253 -24.10 -18.17 -17.03
C ASP A 253 -25.27 -18.85 -16.29
N LEU A 254 -25.10 -19.27 -15.04
CA LEU A 254 -26.10 -20.02 -14.27
C LEU A 254 -26.74 -19.18 -13.15
N PRO A 255 -28.07 -19.29 -12.93
CA PRO A 255 -28.76 -18.51 -11.89
C PRO A 255 -28.53 -19.04 -10.47
N ASN A 256 -28.21 -20.32 -10.34
CA ASN A 256 -28.11 -21.03 -9.07
C ASN A 256 -26.64 -21.35 -8.73
N PRO A 257 -26.31 -21.52 -7.44
CA PRO A 257 -24.95 -21.90 -7.05
C PRO A 257 -24.61 -23.30 -7.58
N ILE A 258 -23.43 -23.42 -8.18
CA ILE A 258 -22.93 -24.66 -8.76
C ILE A 258 -22.37 -25.62 -7.68
N TYR A 259 -21.90 -25.06 -6.55
CA TYR A 259 -21.36 -25.80 -5.42
C TYR A 259 -21.72 -25.09 -4.11
N THR A 260 -22.08 -25.86 -3.08
CA THR A 260 -22.37 -25.37 -1.73
C THR A 260 -21.66 -26.21 -0.68
N LEU A 261 -21.01 -25.55 0.27
CA LEU A 261 -20.47 -26.15 1.49
C LEU A 261 -21.22 -25.56 2.69
N ASP A 262 -22.02 -26.38 3.38
CA ASP A 262 -22.77 -25.98 4.57
C ASP A 262 -22.05 -26.41 5.86
N VAL A 263 -21.52 -25.42 6.57
CA VAL A 263 -20.71 -25.56 7.78
C VAL A 263 -21.52 -25.14 9.03
N ARG A 264 -22.83 -24.93 8.88
CA ARG A 264 -23.68 -24.48 10.00
C ARG A 264 -23.93 -25.58 11.02
N LYS A 265 -24.02 -26.82 10.54
CA LYS A 265 -24.36 -28.00 11.36
C LYS A 265 -23.13 -28.82 11.76
N ASN A 266 -22.12 -28.88 10.89
CA ASN A 266 -20.94 -29.72 11.05
C ASN A 266 -19.66 -28.86 10.89
N PRO A 267 -18.55 -29.23 11.54
CA PRO A 267 -17.25 -28.57 11.35
C PRO A 267 -16.76 -28.70 9.90
N LEU A 268 -15.83 -27.83 9.45
CA LEU A 268 -15.38 -27.72 8.05
C LEU A 268 -14.99 -29.06 7.43
N ARG A 269 -14.34 -29.95 8.20
CA ARG A 269 -13.90 -31.27 7.74
C ARG A 269 -15.02 -32.24 7.38
N ASN A 270 -16.19 -32.09 8.02
CA ASN A 270 -17.35 -32.98 7.87
C ASN A 270 -18.58 -32.21 7.38
N ALA A 271 -18.38 -31.05 6.76
CA ALA A 271 -19.45 -30.19 6.27
C ALA A 271 -20.28 -30.91 5.20
N GLU A 272 -21.54 -30.50 5.03
CA GLU A 272 -22.38 -31.06 3.96
C GLU A 272 -22.05 -30.36 2.64
N HIS A 273 -21.87 -31.14 1.57
CA HIS A 273 -21.52 -30.63 0.25
C HIS A 273 -22.67 -30.88 -0.72
N PHE A 274 -23.10 -29.84 -1.44
CA PHE A 274 -24.11 -29.93 -2.49
C PHE A 274 -23.53 -29.46 -3.82
N ARG A 275 -23.85 -30.18 -4.89
CA ARG A 275 -23.35 -29.93 -6.24
C ARG A 275 -24.53 -29.84 -7.20
N SER A 276 -24.42 -28.91 -8.14
CA SER A 276 -25.38 -28.75 -9.22
C SER A 276 -25.22 -29.85 -10.29
N VAL A 277 -26.22 -29.98 -11.17
CA VAL A 277 -26.23 -30.99 -12.24
C VAL A 277 -25.17 -30.64 -13.30
N GLU A 278 -24.81 -29.38 -13.43
CA GLU A 278 -23.88 -28.88 -14.43
C GLU A 278 -22.42 -29.27 -14.13
N ILE A 279 -22.08 -29.51 -12.85
CA ILE A 279 -20.71 -29.85 -12.41
C ILE A 279 -20.61 -31.25 -11.78
N GLU A 280 -21.75 -31.91 -11.60
CA GLU A 280 -21.95 -33.26 -11.03
C GLU A 280 -20.87 -33.67 -10.01
N SER A 281 -20.22 -34.83 -10.21
CA SER A 281 -19.13 -35.35 -9.38
C SER A 281 -17.75 -34.80 -9.73
N ARG A 282 -17.65 -33.90 -10.73
CA ARG A 282 -16.36 -33.38 -11.21
C ARG A 282 -15.76 -32.35 -10.28
N ALA A 283 -16.59 -31.66 -9.49
CA ALA A 283 -16.16 -30.60 -8.60
C ALA A 283 -16.10 -31.01 -7.12
N ASN A 284 -15.04 -30.57 -6.43
CA ASN A 284 -14.88 -30.70 -5.00
C ASN A 284 -14.18 -29.46 -4.40
N PHE A 285 -14.70 -28.93 -3.30
CA PHE A 285 -14.03 -27.84 -2.59
C PHE A 285 -13.04 -28.41 -1.58
N ASP A 286 -11.76 -28.11 -1.78
CA ASP A 286 -10.68 -28.51 -0.90
C ASP A 286 -10.34 -27.39 0.08
N VAL A 287 -10.58 -27.65 1.35
CA VAL A 287 -10.30 -26.73 2.46
C VAL A 287 -8.87 -26.90 2.98
N ALA A 288 -8.20 -28.00 2.65
CA ALA A 288 -6.86 -28.30 3.15
C ALA A 288 -5.76 -27.57 2.37
N THR A 289 -6.01 -27.15 1.14
CA THR A 289 -5.08 -26.33 0.36
C THR A 289 -5.00 -24.90 0.91
N HIS A 290 -3.85 -24.23 0.75
CA HIS A 290 -3.69 -22.82 1.09
C HIS A 290 -3.26 -22.03 -0.15
N PRO A 291 -4.14 -21.18 -0.72
CA PRO A 291 -5.53 -20.92 -0.29
C PRO A 291 -6.49 -22.11 -0.55
N PRO A 292 -7.62 -22.20 0.17
CA PRO A 292 -8.70 -23.14 -0.14
C PRO A 292 -9.19 -22.96 -1.58
N ALA A 293 -9.57 -24.03 -2.27
CA ALA A 293 -9.91 -23.96 -3.69
C ALA A 293 -11.04 -24.89 -4.11
N LEU A 294 -11.82 -24.46 -5.10
CA LEU A 294 -12.73 -25.36 -5.82
C LEU A 294 -11.92 -26.09 -6.90
N LEU A 295 -11.79 -27.40 -6.73
CA LEU A 295 -11.16 -28.29 -7.69
C LEU A 295 -12.21 -28.77 -8.68
N LEU A 296 -12.00 -28.53 -9.96
CA LEU A 296 -12.84 -29.02 -11.06
C LEU A 296 -12.00 -29.99 -11.90
N ASN A 297 -12.41 -31.26 -11.94
CA ASN A 297 -11.77 -32.30 -12.75
C ASN A 297 -12.45 -32.43 -14.12
N ASP A 298 -11.76 -33.06 -15.07
CA ASP A 298 -12.24 -33.32 -16.43
C ASP A 298 -12.81 -32.03 -17.06
N VAL A 299 -11.98 -30.97 -17.08
CA VAL A 299 -12.36 -29.64 -17.57
C VAL A 299 -12.69 -29.70 -19.06
N THR A 300 -13.81 -29.10 -19.45
CA THR A 300 -14.28 -29.00 -20.84
C THR A 300 -14.25 -27.55 -21.32
N THR A 301 -14.36 -27.31 -22.62
CA THR A 301 -14.45 -25.94 -23.17
C THR A 301 -15.67 -25.18 -22.65
N ASP A 302 -16.73 -25.88 -22.23
CA ASP A 302 -17.96 -25.30 -21.69
C ASP A 302 -17.80 -24.85 -20.22
N ASP A 303 -16.67 -25.19 -19.58
CA ASP A 303 -16.33 -24.72 -18.24
C ASP A 303 -15.62 -23.34 -18.28
N GLU A 304 -15.30 -22.80 -19.46
CA GLU A 304 -14.73 -21.44 -19.58
C GLU A 304 -15.77 -20.36 -19.24
N ASP A 305 -15.65 -19.77 -18.04
CA ASP A 305 -16.50 -18.66 -17.59
C ASP A 305 -15.87 -17.91 -16.40
N ASP A 306 -16.55 -16.86 -15.96
CA ASP A 306 -16.32 -16.15 -14.70
C ASP A 306 -17.04 -16.84 -13.53
N TYR A 307 -16.27 -17.16 -12.50
CA TYR A 307 -16.70 -17.83 -11.28
C TYR A 307 -16.71 -16.87 -10.10
N ARG A 308 -17.63 -17.07 -9.16
CA ARG A 308 -17.76 -16.26 -7.94
C ARG A 308 -17.85 -17.14 -6.68
N CYS A 309 -16.86 -17.05 -5.79
CA CYS A 309 -16.88 -17.61 -4.44
C CYS A 309 -17.54 -16.62 -3.48
N ARG A 310 -18.65 -17.00 -2.85
CA ARG A 310 -19.30 -16.26 -1.77
C ARG A 310 -19.08 -17.01 -0.45
N VAL A 311 -18.52 -16.33 0.53
CA VAL A 311 -18.22 -16.90 1.85
C VAL A 311 -18.98 -16.09 2.91
N ASP A 312 -19.96 -16.73 3.55
CA ASP A 312 -20.72 -16.13 4.66
C ASP A 312 -20.03 -16.49 5.99
N LEU A 313 -19.55 -15.47 6.69
CA LEU A 313 -18.84 -15.59 7.98
C LEU A 313 -19.77 -15.28 9.15
N ARG A 314 -19.52 -15.87 10.33
CA ARG A 314 -20.35 -15.67 11.54
C ARG A 314 -20.26 -14.26 12.10
N ARG A 315 -19.05 -13.70 12.14
CA ARG A 315 -18.73 -12.44 12.87
C ARG A 315 -18.32 -11.30 11.96
N SER A 316 -18.05 -11.59 10.70
CA SER A 316 -17.51 -10.67 9.71
C SER A 316 -18.48 -10.55 8.53
N ARG A 317 -18.30 -9.52 7.70
CA ARG A 317 -19.10 -9.37 6.47
C ARG A 317 -18.88 -10.55 5.53
N THR A 318 -19.91 -10.88 4.74
CA THR A 318 -19.77 -11.79 3.60
C THR A 318 -18.66 -11.35 2.67
N LEU A 319 -17.81 -12.29 2.27
CA LEU A 319 -16.76 -12.07 1.27
C LEU A 319 -17.22 -12.58 -0.08
N ILE A 320 -16.92 -11.82 -1.12
CA ILE A 320 -17.18 -12.18 -2.51
C ILE A 320 -15.85 -12.09 -3.26
N LEU A 321 -15.44 -13.22 -3.84
CA LEU A 321 -14.22 -13.35 -4.62
C LEU A 321 -14.60 -13.80 -6.02
N HIS A 322 -13.94 -13.24 -7.03
CA HIS A 322 -14.14 -13.57 -8.43
C HIS A 322 -12.89 -14.26 -8.98
N SER A 323 -13.07 -15.17 -9.93
CA SER A 323 -11.99 -15.84 -10.67
C SER A 323 -12.46 -16.09 -12.10
N ARG A 324 -11.58 -15.92 -13.09
CA ARG A 324 -11.88 -16.25 -14.49
C ARG A 324 -11.21 -17.57 -14.86
N LEU A 325 -11.96 -18.56 -15.35
CA LEU A 325 -11.38 -19.78 -15.90
C LEU A 325 -11.25 -19.63 -17.41
N ARG A 326 -10.06 -19.88 -17.95
CA ARG A 326 -9.81 -20.03 -19.39
C ARG A 326 -9.40 -21.47 -19.67
N VAL A 327 -10.01 -22.07 -20.69
CA VAL A 327 -9.78 -23.46 -21.07
C VAL A 327 -8.97 -23.52 -22.35
N ILE A 328 -7.78 -24.14 -22.26
CA ILE A 328 -6.86 -24.32 -23.39
C ILE A 328 -7.20 -25.64 -24.08
N GLY A 329 -7.81 -25.57 -25.27
CA GLY A 329 -8.07 -26.71 -26.15
C GLY A 329 -6.83 -27.16 -26.94
N GLU A 330 -6.86 -28.39 -27.47
CA GLU A 330 -5.72 -29.03 -28.16
C GLU A 330 -5.04 -28.15 -29.21
N PHE A 331 -3.70 -28.10 -29.13
CA PHE A 331 -2.84 -27.65 -30.22
C PHE A 331 -2.96 -28.65 -31.37
N ASN A 332 -3.67 -28.28 -32.43
CA ASN A 332 -3.49 -28.90 -33.73
C ASN A 332 -2.06 -28.58 -34.21
N PHE A 333 -1.10 -29.45 -33.91
CA PHE A 333 0.15 -29.50 -34.65
C PHE A 333 -0.17 -30.01 -36.06
N LEU A 334 -0.38 -29.07 -36.99
CA LEU A 334 -0.34 -29.34 -38.43
C LEU A 334 1.10 -29.42 -38.92
#